data_AF-Q8L5R2-F1
#
_entry.id   AF-Q8L5R2-F1
#
_cell.length_a   1.000
_cell.length_b   1.000
_cell.length_c   1.000
_cell.angle_alpha   90.00
_cell.angle_beta   90.00
_cell.angle_gamma   90.00
#
_symmetry.space_group_name_H-M   'P 1'
#
loop_
_entity.id
_entity.type
_entity.pdbx_description
1 polymer ?
#
loop_
_entity_poly.entity_id
_entity_poly.type
_entity_poly.pdbx_seq_one_letter_code
_entity_poly.pdbx_strand_id
1 'polypeptide(L)'
;TDEELVVHYLKKKAASAPLPVNIIAEVDLYKFDPWELPSKANFGEQEWYFFSPRDRKYPNGARPNRAATSGYWKATGTDKPIFTCNVTRKVGVKKALVFYRGKPPKGIKTN
;
A
#
# COMPACT_ATOMS: atom_id res chain seq x y z
N THR A 1 7.65 11.10 -6.90
CA THR A 1 7.21 10.32 -8.08
C THR A 1 7.07 8.84 -7.73
N ASP A 2 6.44 8.03 -8.60
CA ASP A 2 6.32 6.57 -8.37
C ASP A 2 7.70 5.89 -8.30
N GLU A 3 8.67 6.34 -9.10
CA GLU A 3 10.05 5.84 -9.05
C GLU A 3 10.72 6.16 -7.70
N GLU A 4 10.63 7.41 -7.24
CA GLU A 4 11.26 7.83 -5.99
C GLU A 4 10.73 7.03 -4.79
N LEU A 5 9.42 6.80 -4.73
CA LEU A 5 8.77 5.98 -3.70
C LEU A 5 9.32 4.55 -3.68
N VAL A 6 9.58 3.96 -4.85
CA VAL A 6 10.10 2.60 -4.93
C VAL A 6 11.60 2.56 -4.63
N VAL A 7 12.39 3.39 -5.30
CA VAL A 7 13.86 3.30 -5.28
C VAL A 7 14.45 3.86 -3.98
N HIS A 8 13.97 5.01 -3.53
CA HIS A 8 14.56 5.70 -2.38
C HIS A 8 13.90 5.32 -1.04
N TYR A 9 12.64 4.89 -1.06
CA TYR A 9 11.91 4.52 0.16
C TYR A 9 11.73 3.00 0.28
N LEU A 10 10.91 2.38 -0.56
CA LEU A 10 10.53 0.97 -0.41
C LEU A 10 11.72 0.01 -0.50
N LYS A 11 12.58 0.18 -1.51
CA LYS A 11 13.76 -0.67 -1.72
C LYS A 11 14.77 -0.53 -0.57
N LYS A 12 15.00 0.69 -0.09
CA LYS A 12 15.89 0.93 1.06
C LYS A 12 15.31 0.33 2.34
N LYS A 13 14.01 0.50 2.58
CA LYS A 13 13.31 -0.10 3.73
C LYS A 13 13.42 -1.62 3.74
N ALA A 14 13.21 -2.27 2.58
CA ALA A 14 13.34 -3.71 2.44
C ALA A 14 14.78 -4.23 2.64
N ALA A 15 15.78 -3.41 2.34
CA ALA A 15 17.19 -3.71 2.57
C ALA A 15 17.69 -3.28 3.96
N SER A 16 16.82 -2.81 4.85
CA SER A 16 17.17 -2.22 6.14
C SER A 16 18.22 -1.11 6.05
N ALA A 17 18.23 -0.38 4.93
CA ALA A 17 19.15 0.72 4.67
C ALA A 17 18.57 2.06 5.17
N PRO A 18 19.42 3.05 5.52
CA PRO A 18 18.97 4.37 5.94
C PRO A 18 18.07 5.06 4.90
N LEU A 19 16.91 5.54 5.34
CA LEU A 19 15.98 6.32 4.53
C LEU A 19 16.47 7.77 4.41
N PRO A 20 16.18 8.47 3.28
CA PRO A 20 16.53 9.89 3.15
C PRO A 20 15.88 10.75 4.23
N VAL A 21 14.60 10.50 4.52
CA VAL A 21 13.83 11.12 5.62
C VAL A 21 12.82 10.10 6.16
N ASN A 22 12.60 10.08 7.47
CA ASN A 22 11.69 9.13 8.14
C ASN A 22 10.24 9.66 8.22
N ILE A 23 9.63 9.94 7.07
CA ILE A 23 8.25 10.50 6.97
C ILE A 23 7.16 9.44 6.76
N ILE A 24 7.53 8.21 6.40
CA ILE A 24 6.58 7.12 6.10
C ILE A 24 6.46 6.24 7.35
N ALA A 25 5.27 6.21 7.95
CA ALA A 25 5.00 5.43 9.14
C ALA A 25 4.88 3.92 8.82
N GLU A 26 5.22 3.07 9.80
CA GLU A 26 4.97 1.63 9.73
C GLU A 26 3.62 1.31 10.36
N VAL A 27 2.69 0.79 9.55
CA VAL A 27 1.33 0.47 9.98
C VAL A 27 0.89 -0.81 9.29
N ASP A 28 0.30 -1.72 10.04
CA ASP A 28 -0.45 -2.85 9.46
C ASP A 28 -1.77 -2.33 8.87
N LEU A 29 -1.70 -1.90 7.61
CA LEU A 29 -2.78 -1.16 6.94
C LEU A 29 -4.09 -1.93 6.94
N TYR A 30 -4.02 -3.27 6.85
CA TYR A 30 -5.20 -4.12 6.79
C TYR A 30 -5.84 -4.37 8.15
N LYS A 31 -5.31 -3.83 9.25
CA LYS A 31 -5.97 -3.87 10.57
C LYS A 31 -6.86 -2.66 10.87
N PHE A 32 -6.93 -1.70 9.96
CA PHE A 32 -7.64 -0.44 10.17
C PHE A 32 -8.55 -0.10 9.01
N ASP A 33 -9.63 0.61 9.30
CA ASP A 33 -10.45 1.22 8.28
C ASP A 33 -9.77 2.49 7.73
N PRO A 34 -10.02 2.87 6.46
CA PRO A 34 -9.26 3.94 5.80
C PRO A 34 -9.36 5.30 6.50
N TRP A 35 -10.47 5.60 7.16
CA TRP A 35 -10.66 6.87 7.91
C TRP A 35 -9.87 6.92 9.23
N GLU A 36 -9.34 5.80 9.72
CA GLU A 36 -8.47 5.77 10.89
C GLU A 36 -7.01 6.01 10.53
N LEU A 37 -6.61 5.73 9.28
CA LEU A 37 -5.23 5.80 8.82
C LEU A 37 -4.60 7.21 8.93
N PRO A 38 -5.30 8.32 8.63
CA PRO A 38 -4.72 9.67 8.74
C PRO A 38 -4.07 9.95 10.10
N SER A 39 -4.74 9.54 11.19
CA SER A 39 -4.24 9.71 12.57
C SER A 39 -2.96 8.91 12.89
N LYS A 40 -2.59 7.96 12.04
CA LYS A 40 -1.41 7.08 12.20
C LYS A 40 -0.25 7.49 11.30
N ALA A 41 -0.44 8.49 10.44
CA ALA A 41 0.61 8.99 9.58
C ALA A 41 1.53 9.94 10.35
N ASN A 42 2.81 9.95 10.00
CA ASN A 42 3.75 10.93 10.54
C ASN A 42 3.58 12.31 9.88
N PHE A 43 3.09 12.34 8.64
CA PHE A 43 2.95 13.53 7.81
C PHE A 43 1.88 13.33 6.73
N GLY A 44 1.29 14.43 6.24
CA GLY A 44 0.34 14.45 5.14
C GLY A 44 -1.00 15.10 5.51
N GLU A 45 -1.56 15.88 4.58
CA GLU A 45 -2.85 16.55 4.76
C GLU A 45 -3.97 15.88 3.94
N GLN A 46 -3.68 15.53 2.69
CA GLN A 46 -4.63 14.92 1.75
C GLN A 46 -4.23 13.49 1.34
N GLU A 47 -2.93 13.20 1.38
CA GLU A 47 -2.36 11.89 1.07
C GLU A 47 -1.44 11.45 2.20
N TRP A 48 -1.51 10.17 2.54
CA TRP A 48 -0.71 9.57 3.60
C TRP A 48 0.03 8.34 3.08
N TYR A 49 1.26 8.18 3.54
CA TYR A 49 2.17 7.13 3.09
C TYR A 49 2.49 6.20 4.25
N PHE A 50 2.36 4.90 4.00
CA PHE A 50 2.63 3.86 5.01
C PHE A 50 3.48 2.73 4.42
N PHE A 51 4.37 2.20 5.24
CA PHE A 51 4.90 0.86 5.05
C PHE A 51 3.99 -0.13 5.76
N SER A 52 3.45 -1.09 5.00
CA SER A 52 2.62 -2.16 5.55
C SER A 52 3.26 -3.52 5.25
N PRO A 53 3.25 -4.46 6.22
CA PRO A 53 3.53 -5.85 5.96
C PRO A 53 2.68 -6.38 4.82
N ARG A 54 3.26 -7.27 4.01
CA ARG A 54 2.56 -7.92 2.91
C ARG A 54 2.16 -9.34 3.32
N ASP A 55 1.11 -9.43 4.12
CA ASP A 55 0.58 -10.70 4.59
C ASP A 55 -0.10 -11.47 3.47
N ARG A 56 0.21 -12.76 3.35
CA ARG A 56 -0.41 -13.65 2.37
C ARG A 56 -1.77 -14.12 2.90
N LYS A 57 -2.80 -14.09 2.06
CA LYS A 57 -4.14 -14.62 2.38
C LYS A 57 -4.11 -16.15 2.56
N TYR A 58 -3.23 -16.83 1.83
CA TYR A 58 -3.03 -18.28 1.88
C TYR A 58 -1.54 -18.56 2.03
N PRO A 59 -1.12 -19.60 2.79
CA PRO A 59 0.30 -19.89 3.03
C PRO A 59 1.16 -19.91 1.75
N ASN A 60 0.64 -20.52 0.69
CA ASN A 60 1.31 -20.65 -0.62
C ASN A 60 0.79 -19.68 -1.70
N GLY A 61 -0.08 -18.73 -1.32
CA GLY A 61 -0.71 -17.81 -2.26
C GLY A 61 0.02 -16.47 -2.38
N ALA A 62 0.11 -15.93 -3.60
CA ALA A 62 0.65 -14.58 -3.83
C ALA A 62 -0.34 -13.45 -3.47
N ARG A 63 -1.60 -13.80 -3.18
CA ARG A 63 -2.68 -12.86 -2.91
C ARG A 63 -2.55 -12.29 -1.49
N PRO A 64 -2.41 -10.97 -1.31
CA PRO A 64 -2.39 -10.39 0.01
C PRO A 64 -3.73 -10.57 0.73
N ASN A 65 -3.70 -10.69 2.06
CA ASN A 65 -4.91 -10.49 2.85
C ASN A 65 -5.29 -9.01 2.77
N ARG A 66 -6.57 -8.75 2.51
CA ARG A 66 -7.10 -7.40 2.26
C ARG A 66 -8.39 -7.13 3.03
N ALA A 67 -8.76 -8.03 3.92
CA ALA A 67 -9.81 -7.75 4.88
C ALA A 67 -9.31 -6.65 5.83
N ALA A 68 -10.18 -5.71 6.15
CA ALA A 68 -9.99 -4.75 7.24
C ALA A 68 -11.07 -4.94 8.29
N THR A 69 -11.06 -4.09 9.32
CA THR A 69 -11.96 -4.18 10.47
C THR A 69 -13.43 -4.22 10.06
N SER A 70 -13.91 -3.22 9.32
CA SER A 70 -15.33 -3.15 8.92
C SER A 70 -15.56 -3.45 7.44
N GLY A 71 -14.52 -3.85 6.69
CA GLY A 71 -14.61 -3.94 5.23
C GLY A 71 -13.48 -4.72 4.56
N TYR A 72 -13.26 -4.42 3.28
CA TYR A 72 -12.20 -5.06 2.49
C TYR A 72 -11.71 -4.16 1.35
N TRP A 73 -10.44 -4.33 1.00
CA TRP A 73 -9.82 -3.66 -0.13
C TRP A 73 -9.91 -4.52 -1.40
N LYS A 74 -10.52 -3.97 -2.45
CA LYS A 74 -10.67 -4.62 -3.76
C LYS A 74 -9.73 -3.96 -4.76
N ALA A 75 -8.99 -4.75 -5.55
CA ALA A 75 -8.18 -4.21 -6.63
C ALA A 75 -9.08 -3.50 -7.66
N THR A 76 -8.61 -2.36 -8.16
CA THR A 76 -9.24 -1.63 -9.27
C THR A 76 -8.19 -1.25 -10.31
N GLY A 77 -8.62 -1.16 -11.57
CA GLY A 77 -7.74 -0.80 -12.67
C GLY A 77 -6.65 -1.84 -12.99
N THR A 78 -5.75 -1.43 -13.89
CA THR A 78 -4.62 -2.25 -14.35
C THR A 78 -3.37 -1.94 -13.54
N ASP A 79 -2.61 -2.99 -13.22
CA ASP A 79 -1.32 -2.85 -12.56
C ASP A 79 -0.36 -2.03 -13.42
N LYS A 80 0.20 -0.96 -12.85
CA LYS A 80 1.15 -0.09 -13.54
C LYS A 80 2.58 -0.50 -13.18
N PRO A 81 3.40 -0.97 -14.14
CA PRO A 81 4.82 -1.19 -13.88
C PRO A 81 5.52 0.14 -13.61
N ILE A 82 6.43 0.15 -12.64
CA ILE A 82 7.29 1.30 -12.33
C ILE A 82 8.68 0.98 -12.87
N PHE A 83 9.20 1.87 -13.71
CA PHE A 83 10.54 1.80 -14.29
C PHE A 83 11.43 2.90 -13.71
N THR A 84 12.74 2.71 -13.77
CA THR A 84 13.71 3.79 -13.47
C THR A 84 13.74 4.84 -14.57
N CYS A 85 14.28 6.05 -14.32
CA CYS A 85 14.47 7.13 -15.30
C CYS A 85 15.06 6.64 -16.63
N ASN A 86 15.99 5.67 -16.59
CA ASN A 86 16.66 5.14 -17.77
C ASN A 86 15.81 4.09 -18.55
N VAL A 87 14.54 3.89 -18.15
CA VAL A 87 13.47 3.03 -18.70
C VAL A 87 13.82 1.54 -18.86
N THR A 88 15.06 1.14 -18.61
CA THR A 88 15.56 -0.22 -18.88
C THR A 88 15.24 -1.24 -17.79
N ARG A 89 14.92 -0.79 -16.57
CA ARG A 89 14.72 -1.69 -15.41
C ARG A 89 13.39 -1.44 -14.71
N LYS A 90 12.53 -2.46 -14.72
CA LYS A 90 11.34 -2.52 -13.87
C LYS A 90 11.77 -2.67 -12.40
N VAL A 91 11.34 -1.74 -11.55
CA VAL A 91 11.69 -1.71 -10.12
C VAL A 91 10.50 -1.97 -9.20
N GLY A 92 9.28 -1.82 -9.69
CA GLY A 92 8.08 -2.01 -8.88
C GLY A 92 6.80 -2.18 -9.69
N VAL A 93 5.69 -2.34 -8.97
CA VAL A 93 4.34 -2.36 -9.52
C VAL A 93 3.44 -1.55 -8.61
N LYS A 94 2.73 -0.58 -9.20
CA LYS A 94 1.66 0.17 -8.53
C LYS A 94 0.33 -0.51 -8.83
N LYS A 95 -0.43 -0.78 -7.77
CA LYS A 95 -1.76 -1.36 -7.86
C LYS A 95 -2.73 -0.47 -7.10
N ALA A 96 -3.82 -0.07 -7.74
CA ALA A 96 -4.87 0.69 -7.09
C ALA A 96 -5.86 -0.25 -6.40
N LEU A 97 -6.35 0.17 -5.24
CA LEU A 97 -7.37 -0.53 -4.48
C LEU A 97 -8.46 0.46 -4.07
N VAL A 98 -9.68 -0.04 -3.93
CA VAL A 98 -10.82 0.69 -3.38
C VAL A 98 -11.34 -0.07 -2.18
N PHE A 99 -11.65 0.67 -1.12
CA PHE A 99 -12.24 0.11 0.08
C PHE A 99 -13.76 -0.09 -0.10
N TYR A 100 -14.25 -1.19 0.44
CA TYR A 100 -15.67 -1.53 0.51
C TYR A 100 -16.03 -1.81 1.96
N ARG A 101 -17.03 -1.11 2.49
CA ARG A 101 -17.56 -1.36 3.84
C ARG A 101 -18.52 -2.55 3.82
N GLY A 102 -18.45 -3.42 4.81
CA GLY A 102 -19.24 -4.63 4.93
C GLY A 102 -18.53 -5.88 4.40
N LYS A 103 -19.27 -7.00 4.29
CA LYS A 103 -18.73 -8.30 3.88
C LYS A 103 -18.86 -8.54 2.37
N PRO A 104 -17.85 -9.10 1.69
CA PRO A 104 -17.99 -9.54 0.31
C PRO A 104 -19.13 -10.58 0.15
N PRO A 105 -19.87 -10.61 -0.97
CA PRO A 105 -19.78 -9.70 -2.12
C PRO A 105 -20.65 -8.43 -1.99
N LYS A 106 -21.37 -8.26 -0.89
CA LYS A 106 -22.40 -7.22 -0.71
C LYS A 106 -21.87 -5.92 -0.09
N GLY A 107 -20.57 -5.69 -0.14
CA GLY A 107 -19.95 -4.49 0.43
C GLY A 107 -20.33 -3.23 -0.36
N ILE A 108 -20.40 -2.10 0.35
CA ILE A 108 -20.68 -0.78 -0.23
C ILE A 108 -19.36 -0.07 -0.51
N LYS A 109 -19.15 0.36 -1.75
CA LYS A 109 -17.94 1.08 -2.18
C LYS A 109 -17.81 2.40 -1.41
N THR A 110 -16.62 2.73 -0.92
CA THR A 110 -16.31 4.04 -0.33
C THR A 110 -15.54 4.92 -1.32
N ASN A 111 -15.44 6.22 -1.01
CA ASN A 111 -14.73 7.22 -1.81
C ASN A 111 -13.28 7.38 -1.35
#